data_AF-A0A9R1CQF3-F1
#
_entry.id   AF-A0A9R1CQF3-F1
#
_cell.length_a   1.000
_cell.length_b   1.000
_cell.length_c   1.000
_cell.angle_alpha   90.00
_cell.angle_beta   90.00
_cell.angle_gamma   90.00
#
_symmetry.space_group_name_H-M   'P 1'
#
loop_
_entity.id
_entity.type
_entity.pdbx_description
1 polymer ?
#
loop_
_entity_poly.entity_id
_entity_poly.type
_entity_poly.pdbx_seq_one_letter_code
_entity_poly.pdbx_strand_id
1 'polypeptide(L)'
;MDAMLLVAVGLLVGFTLAVTSTMRERYGERYEHEREFLRERQPEAWGLIDAGSAAEETADGDVPADRCPACETANESGYTYCRRCGVRLPVGETGD
;
A
#
# COMPACT_ATOMS: atom_id res chain seq x y z
N MET A 1 -29.32 14.33 -24.58
CA MET A 1 -28.45 13.15 -24.39
C MET A 1 -29.12 12.00 -25.10
N ASP A 2 -28.40 11.30 -25.96
CA ASP A 2 -28.95 10.23 -26.79
C ASP A 2 -29.39 9.04 -25.91
N ALA A 3 -30.62 8.56 -26.11
CA ALA A 3 -31.16 7.42 -25.35
C ALA A 3 -30.30 6.15 -25.53
N MET A 4 -29.69 5.97 -26.70
CA MET A 4 -28.75 4.86 -26.94
C MET A 4 -27.48 4.99 -26.10
N LEU A 5 -27.00 6.22 -25.87
CA LEU A 5 -25.83 6.47 -25.05
C LEU A 5 -26.11 6.16 -23.58
N LEU A 6 -27.30 6.47 -23.07
CA LEU A 6 -27.70 6.12 -21.70
C LEU A 6 -27.83 4.60 -21.51
N VAL A 7 -28.40 3.89 -22.48
CA VAL A 7 -28.49 2.42 -22.44
C VAL A 7 -27.10 1.80 -22.49
N ALA A 8 -26.22 2.28 -23.37
CA ALA A 8 -24.85 1.79 -23.46
C ALA A 8 -24.06 1.99 -22.15
N VAL A 9 -24.18 3.16 -21.53
CA VAL A 9 -23.54 3.45 -20.24
C VAL A 9 -24.13 2.55 -19.13
N GLY A 10 -25.45 2.39 -19.10
CA GLY A 10 -26.11 1.51 -18.12
C GLY A 10 -25.66 0.06 -18.22
N LEU A 11 -25.53 -0.47 -19.44
CA LEU A 11 -25.03 -1.83 -19.68
C LEU A 11 -23.56 -1.98 -19.25
N LEU A 12 -22.72 -0.98 -19.56
CA LEU A 12 -21.31 -1.02 -19.22
C LEU A 12 -21.11 -1.00 -17.70
N VAL A 13 -21.81 -0.09 -17.00
CA VAL A 13 -21.79 -0.01 -15.53
C VAL A 13 -22.31 -1.30 -14.89
N GLY A 14 -23.46 -1.81 -15.36
CA GLY A 14 -24.03 -3.06 -14.86
C GLY A 14 -23.08 -4.25 -15.05
N PHE A 15 -22.43 -4.35 -16.21
CA PHE A 15 -21.43 -5.39 -16.48
C PHE A 15 -20.21 -5.26 -15.57
N THR A 16 -19.65 -4.06 -15.38
CA THR A 16 -18.52 -3.84 -14.48
C THR A 16 -18.88 -4.23 -13.05
N LEU A 17 -20.06 -3.85 -12.56
CA LEU A 17 -20.52 -4.22 -11.22
C LEU A 17 -20.66 -5.74 -11.08
N ALA A 18 -21.26 -6.41 -12.06
CA ALA A 18 -21.39 -7.87 -12.06
C ALA A 18 -20.03 -8.59 -12.06
N VAL A 19 -19.08 -8.13 -12.90
CA VAL A 19 -17.73 -8.70 -12.94
C VAL A 19 -17.01 -8.49 -11.62
N THR A 20 -17.04 -7.27 -11.08
CA THR A 20 -16.38 -6.96 -9.80
C THR A 20 -16.98 -7.74 -8.63
N SER A 21 -18.30 -7.94 -8.58
CA SER A 21 -18.93 -8.77 -7.54
C SER A 21 -18.51 -10.23 -7.65
N THR A 22 -18.55 -10.81 -8.87
CA THR A 22 -18.15 -12.21 -9.08
C THR A 22 -16.66 -12.43 -8.82
N MET A 23 -15.81 -11.47 -9.20
CA MET A 23 -14.40 -11.50 -8.88
C MET A 23 -14.21 -11.43 -7.36
N ARG A 24 -14.84 -10.47 -6.67
CA ARG A 24 -14.71 -10.32 -5.21
C ARG A 24 -15.07 -11.59 -4.45
N GLU A 25 -16.12 -12.30 -4.86
CA GLU A 25 -16.54 -13.57 -4.26
C GLU A 25 -15.46 -14.65 -4.45
N ARG A 26 -15.02 -14.88 -5.69
CA ARG A 26 -13.99 -15.89 -5.98
C ARG A 26 -12.62 -15.59 -5.38
N TYR A 27 -12.22 -14.32 -5.36
CA TYR A 27 -10.96 -13.89 -4.74
C TYR A 27 -11.05 -13.94 -3.22
N GLY A 28 -12.23 -13.64 -2.65
CA GLY A 28 -12.48 -13.68 -1.20
C GLY A 28 -12.29 -15.08 -0.62
N GLU A 29 -12.97 -16.09 -1.18
CA GLU A 29 -12.85 -17.48 -0.72
C GLU A 29 -11.40 -17.99 -0.76
N ARG A 30 -10.68 -17.67 -1.83
CA ARG A 30 -9.27 -18.05 -1.99
C ARG A 30 -8.39 -17.39 -0.94
N TYR A 31 -8.62 -16.11 -0.66
CA TYR A 31 -7.85 -15.35 0.31
C TYR A 31 -8.07 -15.89 1.73
N GLU A 32 -9.31 -16.18 2.12
CA GLU A 32 -9.64 -16.77 3.42
C GLU A 32 -8.99 -18.14 3.61
N HIS A 33 -9.05 -19.00 2.59
CA HIS A 33 -8.41 -20.32 2.63
C HIS A 33 -6.88 -20.23 2.73
N GLU A 34 -6.25 -19.34 1.98
CA GLU A 34 -4.80 -19.12 2.04
C GLU A 34 -4.37 -18.51 3.38
N ARG A 35 -5.21 -17.63 3.94
CA ARG A 35 -5.02 -17.06 5.26
C ARG A 35 -5.04 -18.12 6.36
N GLU A 36 -6.04 -18.99 6.36
CA GLU A 36 -6.17 -20.08 7.34
C GLU A 36 -5.00 -21.07 7.23
N PHE A 37 -4.61 -21.43 6.01
CA PHE A 37 -3.44 -22.26 5.75
C PHE A 37 -2.15 -21.66 6.31
N LEU A 38 -1.91 -20.36 6.10
CA LEU A 38 -0.73 -19.67 6.62
C LEU A 38 -0.76 -19.58 8.14
N ARG A 39 -1.93 -19.31 8.73
CA ARG A 39 -2.11 -19.30 10.20
C ARG A 39 -1.74 -20.66 10.82
N GLU A 40 -2.14 -21.76 10.19
CA GLU A 40 -1.88 -23.10 10.70
C GLU A 40 -0.44 -23.58 10.45
N ARG A 41 0.12 -23.34 9.26
CA ARG A 41 1.44 -23.86 8.88
C ARG A 41 2.61 -22.93 9.21
N GLN A 42 2.41 -21.62 9.20
CA GLN A 42 3.46 -20.62 9.33
C GLN A 42 3.00 -19.39 10.15
N PRO A 43 2.84 -19.55 11.49
CA PRO A 43 2.32 -18.50 12.36
C PRO A 43 3.18 -17.23 12.38
N GLU A 44 4.49 -17.35 12.11
CA GLU A 44 5.43 -16.24 11.99
C GLU A 44 5.27 -15.41 10.70
N ALA A 45 4.93 -16.05 9.58
CA ALA A 45 4.63 -15.36 8.32
C ALA A 45 3.24 -14.71 8.35
N TRP A 46 2.28 -15.34 9.01
CA TRP A 46 0.93 -14.81 9.22
C TRP A 46 0.92 -13.41 9.86
N GLY A 47 1.73 -13.20 10.90
CA GLY A 47 1.78 -11.92 11.63
C GLY A 47 2.27 -10.74 10.78
N LEU A 48 3.10 -10.99 9.76
CA LEU A 48 3.58 -9.95 8.83
C LEU A 48 2.50 -9.50 7.84
N ILE A 49 1.64 -10.42 7.41
CA ILE A 49 0.55 -10.14 6.45
C ILE A 49 -0.60 -9.41 7.16
N ASP A 50 -0.94 -9.83 8.38
CA ASP A 50 -1.97 -9.20 9.20
C ASP A 50 -1.59 -7.76 9.60
N ALA A 51 -0.33 -7.55 10.01
CA ALA A 51 0.19 -6.22 10.33
C ALA A 51 0.26 -5.28 9.11
N GLY A 52 0.57 -5.82 7.91
CA GLY A 52 0.60 -5.04 6.67
C GLY A 52 -0.79 -4.54 6.25
N SER A 53 -1.84 -5.30 6.55
CA SER A 53 -3.23 -4.92 6.25
C SER A 53 -3.80 -3.84 7.20
N ALA A 54 -3.22 -3.70 8.39
CA ALA A 54 -3.56 -2.64 9.35
C ALA A 54 -2.82 -1.32 9.07
N ALA A 55 -1.76 -1.35 8.27
CA ALA A 55 -0.89 -0.20 7.98
C ALA A 55 -1.32 0.61 6.74
N GLU A 56 -2.47 0.30 6.14
CA GLU A 56 -3.08 1.11 5.08
C GLU A 56 -3.91 2.28 5.64
N GLU A 57 -3.50 2.86 6.77
CA GLU A 57 -4.02 4.14 7.24
C GLU A 57 -2.92 4.89 8.02
N THR A 58 -2.37 5.91 7.38
CA THR A 58 -1.49 6.95 7.95
C THR A 58 -0.13 6.51 8.51
N ALA A 59 0.92 6.70 7.71
CA ALA A 59 2.28 6.86 8.22
C ALA A 59 2.88 8.15 7.65
N ASP A 60 2.25 9.27 8.00
CA ASP A 60 2.88 10.58 8.00
C ASP A 60 3.65 10.68 9.32
N GLY A 61 4.96 10.45 9.24
CA GLY A 61 5.87 10.43 10.38
C GLY A 61 7.05 11.33 10.09
N ASP A 62 6.98 12.56 10.60
CA ASP A 62 8.02 13.58 10.57
C ASP A 62 9.31 13.06 11.24
N VAL A 63 10.16 12.40 10.46
CA VAL A 63 11.54 12.06 10.87
C VAL A 63 12.39 13.28 10.50
N PRO A 64 13.02 13.98 11.47
CA PRO A 64 13.90 15.09 11.14
C PRO A 64 15.03 14.60 10.23
N ALA A 65 14.98 15.03 8.96
CA ALA A 65 15.79 14.52 7.84
C ALA A 65 17.29 14.82 7.96
N ASP A 66 17.69 15.54 9.02
CA ASP A 66 19.02 16.14 9.13
C ASP A 66 20.09 15.17 9.65
N ARG A 67 19.74 13.92 9.99
CA ARG A 67 20.72 12.91 10.45
C ARG A 67 20.57 11.58 9.73
N CYS A 68 21.71 11.05 9.30
CA CYS A 68 21.75 9.73 8.71
C CYS A 68 21.43 8.65 9.76
N PRO A 69 20.45 7.76 9.53
CA PRO A 69 20.12 6.71 10.48
C PRO A 69 21.19 5.61 10.58
N ALA A 70 22.08 5.50 9.59
CA ALA A 70 23.08 4.44 9.53
C ALA A 70 24.43 4.83 10.16
N CYS A 71 24.79 6.11 10.15
CA CYS A 71 26.10 6.58 10.63
C CYS A 71 26.03 7.87 11.45
N GLU A 72 24.82 8.30 11.80
CA GLU A 72 24.49 9.47 12.63
C GLU A 72 25.06 10.81 12.14
N THR A 73 25.63 10.82 10.94
CA THR A 73 26.22 12.02 10.35
C THR A 73 25.14 13.00 9.96
N ALA A 74 25.33 14.26 10.33
CA ALA A 74 24.44 15.34 9.95
C ALA A 74 24.47 15.57 8.43
N ASN A 75 23.29 15.66 7.81
CA ASN A 75 23.11 16.05 6.41
C ASN A 75 22.18 17.26 6.38
N GLU A 76 22.33 18.11 5.36
CA GLU A 76 21.40 19.24 5.20
C GLU A 76 20.07 18.75 4.62
N SER A 77 19.01 19.52 4.85
CA SER A 77 17.71 19.31 4.24
C SER A 77 17.83 19.27 2.71
N GLY A 78 17.21 18.27 2.06
CA GLY A 78 17.20 18.10 0.60
C GLY A 78 18.20 17.08 0.05
N TYR A 79 19.09 16.52 0.88
CA TYR A 79 19.93 15.39 0.44
C TYR A 79 19.14 14.08 0.40
N THR A 80 19.19 13.37 -0.73
CA THR A 80 18.58 12.03 -0.89
C THR A 80 19.48 10.91 -0.36
N TYR A 81 20.77 11.16 -0.20
CA TYR A 81 21.78 10.19 0.26
C TYR A 81 22.73 10.83 1.26
N CYS A 82 23.21 10.04 2.22
CA CYS A 82 24.18 10.49 3.20
C CYS A 82 25.54 10.76 2.56
N ARG A 83 26.10 11.94 2.82
CA ARG A 83 27.40 12.37 2.28
C ARG A 83 28.60 11.59 2.80
N ARG A 84 28.43 10.79 3.86
CA ARG A 84 29.51 10.02 4.49
C ARG A 84 29.49 8.54 4.16
N CYS A 85 28.34 7.88 4.32
CA CYS A 85 28.22 6.44 4.16
C CYS A 85 27.47 6.02 2.88
N GLY A 86 26.86 6.97 2.14
CA GLY A 86 26.12 6.69 0.91
C GLY A 86 24.75 6.04 1.10
N VAL A 87 24.31 5.83 2.34
CA VAL A 87 22.97 5.28 2.65
C VAL A 87 21.89 6.30 2.29
N ARG A 88 20.78 5.85 1.72
CA ARG A 88 19.64 6.71 1.35
C ARG A 88 19.03 7.34 2.60
N LEU A 89 18.79 8.64 2.55
CA LEU A 89 18.13 9.39 3.62
C LEU A 89 16.60 9.30 3.44
N PRO A 90 15.82 9.26 4.52
CA PRO A 90 14.37 9.42 4.44
C PRO A 90 14.08 10.81 3.87
N VAL A 91 13.30 10.89 2.81
CA VAL A 91 12.92 12.16 2.20
C VAL A 91 11.89 12.79 3.13
N GLY A 92 12.28 13.83 3.87
CA GLY A 92 11.32 14.68 4.55
C GLY A 92 10.53 15.44 3.50
N GLU A 93 9.24 15.16 3.39
CA GLU A 93 8.34 15.97 2.59
C GLU A 93 8.31 17.38 3.21
N THR A 94 8.93 18.33 2.52
CA THR A 94 8.84 19.74 2.89
C THR A 94 7.50 20.21 2.38
N GLY A 95 6.49 20.20 3.25
CA GLY A 95 5.20 20.84 2.98
C GLY A 95 5.37 22.35 2.83
N ASP A 96 4.92 22.88 1.71
CA ASP A 96 4.53 24.28 1.50
C ASP A 96 3.03 24.30 1.13
#